data_AF-A0A957MIE1-F1
#
_entry.id   AF-A0A957MIE1-F1
#
_cell.length_a   1.000
_cell.length_b   1.000
_cell.length_c   1.000
_cell.angle_alpha   90.00
_cell.angle_beta   90.00
_cell.angle_gamma   90.00
#
_symmetry.space_group_name_H-M   'P 1'
#
loop_
_entity.id
_entity.type
_entity.pdbx_description
1 polymer ?
#
loop_
_entity_poly.entity_id
_entity_poly.type
_entity_poly.pdbx_seq_one_letter_code
_entity_poly.pdbx_strand_id
1 'polypeptide(L)'
;YWPLSRRDMVYAWRYLRRPVADGPADVLDVAATVERVARQGFYLAPVYHRRVRNHAHLLLLVDQGGSMIPFHRFTRELVETAQQESTLERVEVYYFQNVFGERVYRDPHRTDALSLDAALAGCDAESSILIISDAGAARGRTRLDRISATALALATLKSHTMLLAWLNPMPRVRWRGSSAQIIAGQVAMQPMQADGMSNAIDQLRGQG
;
A
#
# COMPACT_ATOMS: atom_id res chain seq x y z
N TYR A 1 -2.25 -23.97 5.87
CA TYR A 1 -3.04 -23.06 5.01
C TYR A 1 -2.29 -21.74 4.94
N TRP A 2 -1.70 -21.40 3.80
CA TRP A 2 -0.91 -20.18 3.60
C TRP A 2 -1.75 -19.23 2.74
N PRO A 3 -2.41 -18.21 3.31
CA PRO A 3 -3.48 -17.51 2.60
C PRO A 3 -3.00 -16.58 1.46
N LEU A 4 -1.70 -16.29 1.36
CA LEU A 4 -1.09 -15.50 0.27
C LEU A 4 0.30 -16.04 -0.07
N SER A 5 0.52 -16.57 -1.28
CA SER A 5 1.88 -16.98 -1.66
C SER A 5 2.78 -15.76 -1.90
N ARG A 6 4.11 -15.94 -1.76
CA ARG A 6 5.09 -14.89 -2.11
C ARG A 6 4.88 -14.37 -3.53
N ARG A 7 4.54 -15.28 -4.46
CA ARG A 7 4.21 -14.94 -5.84
C ARG A 7 3.02 -13.97 -5.88
N ASP A 8 1.92 -14.29 -5.21
CA ASP A 8 0.72 -13.43 -5.19
C ASP A 8 1.02 -12.03 -4.65
N MET A 9 1.86 -11.94 -3.61
CA MET A 9 2.32 -10.64 -3.06
C MET A 9 3.07 -9.82 -4.12
N VAL A 10 4.03 -10.43 -4.81
CA VAL A 10 4.81 -9.76 -5.87
C VAL A 10 3.91 -9.30 -7.02
N TYR A 11 2.95 -10.12 -7.44
CA TYR A 11 1.98 -9.74 -8.48
C TYR A 11 1.13 -8.55 -8.03
N ALA A 12 0.64 -8.55 -6.79
CA ALA A 12 -0.13 -7.43 -6.24
C ALA A 12 0.67 -6.12 -6.24
N TRP A 13 1.95 -6.15 -5.86
CA TRP A 13 2.80 -4.96 -5.90
C TRP A 13 3.09 -4.45 -7.31
N ARG A 14 3.32 -5.37 -8.25
CA ARG A 14 3.49 -5.01 -9.67
C ARG A 14 2.23 -4.40 -10.25
N TYR A 15 1.07 -4.82 -9.77
CA TYR A 15 -0.22 -4.25 -10.15
C TYR A 15 -0.44 -2.86 -9.54
N LEU A 16 0.13 -2.55 -8.38
CA LEU A 16 0.07 -1.21 -7.77
C LEU A 16 0.84 -0.13 -8.57
N ARG A 17 1.74 -0.52 -9.48
CA ARG A 17 2.55 0.42 -10.27
C ARG A 17 1.70 1.41 -11.07
N ARG A 18 2.21 2.62 -11.19
CA ARG A 18 1.60 3.76 -11.88
C ARG A 18 2.55 4.23 -12.99
N PRO A 19 2.50 3.59 -14.17
CA PRO A 19 3.34 3.99 -15.29
C PRO A 19 2.86 5.34 -15.85
N VAL A 20 3.73 6.35 -15.80
CA VAL A 20 3.48 7.70 -16.33
C VAL A 20 4.60 8.06 -17.31
N ALA A 21 4.22 8.67 -18.44
CA ALA A 21 5.18 9.19 -19.41
C ALA A 21 5.80 10.49 -18.88
N ASP A 22 7.05 10.43 -18.42
CA ASP A 22 7.73 11.48 -17.66
C ASP A 22 9.09 11.85 -18.26
N GLY A 23 9.52 13.09 -18.04
CA GLY A 23 10.78 13.65 -18.53
C GLY A 23 10.72 14.16 -19.99
N PRO A 24 11.89 14.44 -20.60
CA PRO A 24 11.96 14.89 -21.98
C PRO A 24 11.52 13.79 -22.96
N ALA A 25 11.06 14.18 -24.15
CA ALA A 25 10.77 13.25 -25.23
C ALA A 25 12.09 12.85 -25.93
N ASP A 26 12.82 11.93 -25.32
CA ASP A 26 14.16 11.49 -25.74
C ASP A 26 14.20 10.05 -26.27
N VAL A 27 13.08 9.32 -26.26
CA VAL A 27 13.00 7.94 -26.73
C VAL A 27 12.52 7.92 -28.18
N LEU A 28 13.36 7.42 -29.08
CA LEU A 28 13.02 7.29 -30.49
C LEU A 28 11.89 6.27 -30.69
N ASP A 29 10.79 6.71 -31.28
CA ASP A 29 9.69 5.86 -31.73
C ASP A 29 9.89 5.49 -33.20
N VAL A 30 10.51 4.33 -33.43
CA VAL A 30 10.78 3.84 -34.78
C VAL A 30 9.48 3.58 -35.54
N ALA A 31 8.46 3.00 -34.89
CA ALA A 31 7.21 2.65 -35.54
C ALA A 31 6.45 3.90 -36.00
N ALA A 32 6.27 4.89 -35.11
CA ALA A 32 5.62 6.14 -35.43
C ALA A 32 6.42 6.96 -36.47
N THR A 33 7.76 6.88 -36.43
CA THR A 33 8.61 7.51 -37.45
C THR A 33 8.36 6.89 -38.83
N VAL A 34 8.38 5.56 -38.94
CA VAL A 34 8.13 4.84 -40.20
C VAL A 34 6.74 5.13 -40.74
N GLU A 35 5.72 5.11 -39.89
CA GLU A 35 4.33 5.41 -40.28
C GLU A 35 4.20 6.85 -40.80
N ARG A 36 4.83 7.81 -40.12
CA ARG A 36 4.83 9.21 -40.55
C ARG A 36 5.50 9.39 -41.90
N VAL A 37 6.64 8.72 -42.13
CA VAL A 37 7.35 8.74 -43.42
C VAL A 37 6.49 8.13 -44.52
N ALA A 38 5.91 6.96 -44.27
CA ALA A 38 5.06 6.26 -45.24
C ALA A 38 3.85 7.11 -45.66
N ARG A 39 3.25 7.85 -44.72
CA ARG A 39 2.12 8.74 -45.00
C ARG A 39 2.51 10.04 -45.71
N GLN A 40 3.66 10.61 -45.38
CA GLN A 40 4.10 11.90 -45.93
C GLN A 40 4.87 11.75 -47.25
N GLY A 41 5.42 10.57 -47.53
CA GLY A 41 6.21 10.29 -48.74
C GLY A 41 7.68 10.74 -48.67
N PHE A 42 8.11 11.33 -47.55
CA PHE A 42 9.49 11.76 -47.33
C PHE A 42 9.81 11.85 -45.82
N TYR A 43 11.10 11.75 -45.48
CA TYR A 43 11.59 11.82 -44.11
C TYR A 43 11.89 13.26 -43.71
N LEU A 44 11.16 13.77 -42.72
CA LEU A 44 11.39 15.10 -42.13
C LEU A 44 12.25 15.03 -40.86
N ALA A 45 11.79 14.26 -39.89
CA ALA A 45 12.41 14.14 -38.57
C ALA A 45 11.92 12.86 -37.86
N PRO A 46 12.68 12.35 -36.88
CA PRO A 46 12.23 11.24 -36.05
C PRO A 46 11.10 11.67 -35.12
N VAL A 47 10.23 10.72 -34.77
CA VAL A 47 9.21 10.86 -33.73
C VAL A 47 9.80 10.39 -32.42
N TYR A 48 9.66 11.19 -31.36
CA TYR A 48 10.12 10.86 -30.02
C TYR A 48 8.95 10.81 -29.03
N HIS A 49 9.05 9.95 -28.04
CA HIS A 49 8.16 9.91 -26.88
C HIS A 49 8.96 9.97 -25.57
N ARG A 50 8.25 10.21 -24.46
CA ARG A 50 8.84 10.27 -23.12
C ARG A 50 9.03 8.88 -22.55
N ARG A 51 10.05 8.70 -21.71
CA ARG A 51 10.22 7.44 -20.95
C ARG A 51 9.05 7.24 -20.02
N VAL A 52 8.59 6.00 -19.91
CA VAL A 52 7.59 5.63 -18.91
C VAL A 52 8.33 5.31 -17.61
N ARG A 53 8.00 6.05 -16.54
CA ARG A 53 8.48 5.80 -15.18
C ARG A 53 7.32 5.38 -14.29
N ASN A 54 7.63 4.61 -13.27
CA ASN A 54 6.64 4.30 -12.25
C ASN A 54 6.62 5.46 -11.24
N HIS A 55 5.43 5.95 -10.89
CA HIS A 55 5.24 7.01 -9.89
C HIS A 55 4.52 6.52 -8.61
N ALA A 56 4.42 5.20 -8.43
CA ALA A 56 3.74 4.65 -7.27
C ALA A 56 4.62 4.77 -6.02
N HIS A 57 4.12 5.53 -5.04
CA HIS A 57 4.65 5.63 -3.68
C HIS A 57 3.75 4.85 -2.73
N LEU A 58 4.33 3.87 -2.03
CA LEU A 58 3.65 3.04 -1.04
C LEU A 58 4.22 3.29 0.36
N LEU A 59 3.35 3.54 1.33
CA LEU A 59 3.67 3.55 2.75
C LEU A 59 2.96 2.37 3.43
N LEU A 60 3.74 1.49 4.07
CA LEU A 60 3.25 0.37 4.86
C LEU A 60 3.25 0.71 6.35
N LEU A 61 2.12 0.53 7.03
CA LEU A 61 1.99 0.60 8.48
C LEU A 61 1.74 -0.80 9.03
N VAL A 62 2.68 -1.35 9.78
CA VAL A 62 2.66 -2.77 10.20
C VAL A 62 2.57 -2.90 11.72
N ASP A 63 1.51 -3.53 12.20
CA ASP A 63 1.34 -3.83 13.63
C ASP A 63 2.28 -4.96 14.07
N GLN A 64 3.06 -4.69 15.11
CA GLN A 64 4.06 -5.57 15.66
C GLN A 64 3.76 -5.89 17.13
N GLY A 65 3.62 -7.20 17.41
CA GLY A 65 3.48 -7.75 18.74
C GLY A 65 2.04 -8.08 19.13
N GLY A 66 1.83 -8.48 20.38
CA GLY A 66 0.50 -8.86 20.87
C GLY A 66 -0.15 -9.95 20.02
N SER A 67 -1.37 -9.71 19.54
CA SER A 67 -2.10 -10.66 18.69
C SER A 67 -1.50 -10.83 17.29
N MET A 68 -0.55 -9.99 16.89
CA MET A 68 0.10 -10.07 15.58
C MET A 68 1.26 -11.06 15.51
N ILE A 69 1.76 -11.54 16.66
CA ILE A 69 2.92 -12.47 16.72
C ILE A 69 2.76 -13.69 15.79
N PRO A 70 1.60 -14.39 15.74
CA PRO A 70 1.42 -15.53 14.84
C PRO A 70 1.51 -15.18 13.35
N PHE A 71 1.36 -13.91 12.99
CA PHE A 71 1.34 -13.43 11.61
C PHE A 71 2.66 -12.76 11.19
N HIS A 72 3.64 -12.65 12.08
CA HIS A 72 4.92 -11.98 11.82
C HIS A 72 5.70 -12.52 10.63
N ARG A 73 5.65 -13.82 10.39
CA ARG A 73 6.27 -14.40 9.19
C ARG A 73 5.65 -13.84 7.92
N PHE A 74 4.32 -13.75 7.86
CA PHE A 74 3.59 -13.26 6.70
C PHE A 74 3.79 -11.76 6.48
N THR A 75 3.70 -10.97 7.55
CA THR A 75 3.91 -9.52 7.45
C THR A 75 5.34 -9.20 7.03
N ARG A 76 6.33 -9.98 7.49
CA ARG A 76 7.72 -9.85 7.04
C ARG A 76 7.87 -10.19 5.55
N GLU A 77 7.33 -11.31 5.08
CA GLU A 77 7.40 -11.67 3.65
C GLU A 77 6.71 -10.60 2.76
N LEU A 78 5.60 -10.03 3.24
CA LEU A 78 4.88 -8.97 2.55
C LEU A 78 5.71 -7.67 2.46
N VAL A 79 6.37 -7.28 3.56
CA VAL A 79 7.30 -6.14 3.60
C VAL A 79 8.51 -6.38 2.69
N GLU A 80 9.14 -7.56 2.79
CA GLU A 80 10.30 -7.93 1.98
C GLU A 80 9.98 -7.86 0.48
N THR A 81 8.86 -8.47 0.05
CA THR A 81 8.44 -8.43 -1.36
C THR A 81 8.09 -7.01 -1.83
N ALA A 82 7.50 -6.18 -0.96
CA ALA A 82 7.20 -4.79 -1.27
C ALA A 82 8.50 -3.98 -1.48
N GLN A 83 9.50 -4.14 -0.62
CA GLN A 83 10.75 -3.38 -0.71
C GLN A 83 11.67 -3.88 -1.82
N GLN A 84 11.74 -5.19 -2.06
CA GLN A 84 12.77 -5.81 -2.90
C GLN A 84 12.28 -6.26 -4.28
N GLU A 85 10.98 -6.56 -4.45
CA GLU A 85 10.47 -7.23 -5.65
C GLU A 85 9.36 -6.45 -6.38
N SER A 86 8.87 -5.37 -5.79
CA SER A 86 7.73 -4.60 -6.31
C SER A 86 8.02 -3.77 -7.55
N THR A 87 9.26 -3.28 -7.70
CA THR A 87 9.65 -2.22 -8.66
C THR A 87 8.82 -0.93 -8.51
N LEU A 88 8.33 -0.67 -7.29
CA LEU A 88 7.72 0.62 -6.90
C LEU A 88 8.79 1.72 -6.84
N GLU A 89 8.41 2.96 -7.11
CA GLU A 89 9.37 4.08 -7.08
C GLU A 89 9.85 4.33 -5.65
N ARG A 90 8.90 4.34 -4.71
CA ARG A 90 9.16 4.55 -3.29
C ARG A 90 8.34 3.60 -2.45
N VAL A 91 9.00 2.92 -1.52
CA VAL A 91 8.35 2.06 -0.51
C VAL A 91 8.90 2.41 0.86
N GLU A 92 8.05 2.96 1.71
CA GLU A 92 8.35 3.26 3.10
C GLU A 92 7.61 2.31 4.03
N VAL A 93 8.26 1.93 5.13
CA VAL A 93 7.72 0.94 6.05
C VAL A 93 7.90 1.46 7.46
N TYR A 94 6.79 1.48 8.20
CA TYR A 94 6.75 1.87 9.58
C TYR A 94 5.98 0.85 10.40
N TYR A 95 6.36 0.73 11.66
CA TYR A 95 5.81 -0.25 12.60
C TYR A 95 5.09 0.45 13.75
N PHE A 96 4.08 -0.20 14.32
CA PHE A 96 3.36 0.26 15.51
C PHE A 96 2.93 -0.92 16.37
N GLN A 97 2.27 -0.69 17.51
CA GLN A 97 1.66 -1.77 18.30
C GLN A 97 0.21 -1.44 18.64
N ASN A 98 -0.73 -2.26 18.17
CA ASN A 98 -2.18 -2.15 18.34
C ASN A 98 -2.84 -0.92 17.69
N VAL A 99 -2.35 0.28 17.96
CA VAL A 99 -2.81 1.55 17.39
C VAL A 99 -1.60 2.43 17.14
N PHE A 100 -1.48 2.96 15.93
CA PHE A 100 -0.57 4.07 15.64
C PHE A 100 -1.32 5.36 15.96
N GLY A 101 -0.74 6.20 16.80
CA GLY A 101 -1.28 7.51 17.17
C GLY A 101 -0.24 8.55 16.83
N GLU A 102 0.43 9.07 17.85
CA GLU A 102 1.45 10.11 17.68
C GLU A 102 2.77 9.58 17.14
N ARG A 103 3.09 8.30 17.35
CA ARG A 103 4.40 7.72 17.03
C ARG A 103 4.29 6.40 16.28
N VAL A 104 5.23 6.23 15.37
CA VAL A 104 5.53 4.99 14.65
C VAL A 104 7.03 4.71 14.74
N TYR A 105 7.47 3.56 14.23
CA TYR A 105 8.86 3.12 14.34
C TYR A 105 9.43 2.70 12.98
N ARG A 106 10.72 2.96 12.73
CA ARG A 106 11.39 2.53 11.48
C ARG A 106 11.78 1.06 11.49
N ASP A 107 11.88 0.46 12.66
CA ASP A 107 12.30 -0.92 12.84
C ASP A 107 11.23 -1.77 13.56
N PRO A 108 11.19 -3.09 13.29
CA PRO A 108 10.18 -3.98 13.87
C PRO A 108 10.36 -4.22 15.38
N HIS A 109 11.56 -3.99 15.93
CA HIS A 109 11.81 -4.04 17.38
C HIS A 109 11.33 -2.78 18.11
N ARG A 110 10.93 -1.75 17.35
CA ARG A 110 10.37 -0.49 17.83
C ARG A 110 11.34 0.29 18.71
N THR A 111 12.59 0.39 18.24
CA THR A 111 13.68 1.11 18.92
C THR A 111 13.93 2.50 18.34
N ASP A 112 13.70 2.69 17.04
CA ASP A 112 13.83 3.97 16.32
C ASP A 112 12.44 4.56 16.07
N ALA A 113 12.02 5.47 16.95
CA ALA A 113 10.71 6.11 16.92
C ALA A 113 10.71 7.47 16.22
N LEU A 114 9.65 7.76 15.47
CA LEU A 114 9.37 9.07 14.89
C LEU A 114 7.89 9.43 15.06
N SER A 115 7.54 10.71 14.89
CA SER A 115 6.14 11.12 14.86
C SER A 115 5.43 10.60 13.60
N LEU A 116 4.11 10.41 13.69
CA LEU A 116 3.30 10.04 12.53
C LEU A 116 3.41 11.10 11.43
N ASP A 117 3.39 12.39 11.78
CA ASP A 117 3.54 13.49 10.80
C ASP A 117 4.90 13.42 10.08
N ALA A 118 5.98 13.08 10.79
CA ALA A 118 7.29 12.92 10.16
C ALA A 118 7.33 11.71 9.21
N ALA A 119 6.59 10.64 9.53
CA ALA A 119 6.44 9.49 8.64
C ALA A 119 5.61 9.81 7.39
N LEU A 120 4.66 10.75 7.49
CA LEU A 120 3.77 11.18 6.42
C LEU A 120 4.29 12.38 5.63
N ALA A 121 5.44 12.96 6.00
CA ALA A 121 5.95 14.19 5.40
C ALA A 121 6.20 14.08 3.88
N GLY A 122 6.45 12.86 3.39
CA GLY A 122 6.61 12.58 1.96
C GLY A 122 5.34 12.10 1.26
N CYS A 123 4.20 12.02 1.96
CA CYS A 123 2.93 11.55 1.40
C CYS A 123 2.11 12.69 0.82
N ASP A 124 1.61 12.47 -0.40
CA ASP A 124 0.67 13.34 -1.11
C ASP A 124 -0.62 12.57 -1.45
N ALA A 125 -1.51 13.20 -2.22
CA ALA A 125 -2.80 12.62 -2.61
C ALA A 125 -2.67 11.37 -3.51
N GLU A 126 -1.51 11.13 -4.11
CA GLU A 126 -1.22 9.99 -4.98
C GLU A 126 -0.45 8.87 -4.24
N SER A 127 0.06 9.16 -3.04
CA SER A 127 0.65 8.14 -2.15
C SER A 127 -0.40 7.12 -1.72
N SER A 128 -0.03 5.85 -1.76
CA SER A 128 -0.84 4.72 -1.29
C SER A 128 -0.44 4.35 0.13
N ILE A 129 -1.40 4.20 1.04
CA ILE A 129 -1.17 3.78 2.42
C ILE A 129 -1.85 2.45 2.69
N LEU A 130 -1.08 1.43 3.09
CA LEU A 130 -1.60 0.12 3.48
C LEU A 130 -1.29 -0.17 4.94
N ILE A 131 -2.35 -0.38 5.73
CA ILE A 131 -2.25 -0.78 7.14
C ILE A 131 -2.35 -2.31 7.24
N ILE A 132 -1.53 -2.93 8.09
CA ILE A 132 -1.53 -4.37 8.33
C ILE A 132 -1.66 -4.63 9.83
N SER A 133 -2.85 -5.05 10.26
CA SER A 133 -3.16 -5.32 11.67
C SER A 133 -4.44 -6.14 11.83
N ASP A 134 -4.55 -6.89 12.92
CA ASP A 134 -5.78 -7.61 13.26
C ASP A 134 -6.93 -6.70 13.70
N ALA A 135 -6.65 -5.42 14.00
CA ALA A 135 -7.63 -4.45 14.52
C ALA A 135 -8.38 -4.94 15.78
N GLY A 136 -7.80 -5.89 16.53
CA GLY A 136 -8.41 -6.55 17.69
C GLY A 136 -9.26 -7.79 17.38
N ALA A 137 -9.43 -8.17 16.11
CA ALA A 137 -10.19 -9.36 15.71
C ALA A 137 -9.60 -10.65 16.29
N ALA A 138 -8.28 -10.78 16.44
CA ALA A 138 -7.67 -11.99 16.97
C ALA A 138 -7.99 -12.22 18.45
N ARG A 139 -8.26 -11.14 19.19
CA ARG A 139 -8.72 -11.21 20.58
C ARG A 139 -10.24 -11.33 20.71
N GLY A 140 -10.98 -10.97 19.65
CA GLY A 140 -12.44 -11.07 19.61
C GLY A 140 -13.16 -10.15 20.59
N ARG A 141 -12.54 -9.06 21.04
CA ARG A 141 -13.13 -8.11 22.01
C ARG A 141 -13.25 -6.72 21.42
N THR A 142 -14.34 -6.05 21.74
CA THR A 142 -14.53 -4.63 21.44
C THR A 142 -13.85 -3.77 22.50
N ARG A 143 -13.05 -2.82 22.03
CA ARG A 143 -12.31 -1.85 22.84
C ARG A 143 -12.56 -0.46 22.28
N LEU A 144 -13.30 0.35 23.03
CA LEU A 144 -13.67 1.71 22.62
C LEU A 144 -12.45 2.62 22.50
N ASP A 145 -11.49 2.51 23.41
CA ASP A 145 -10.21 3.23 23.36
C ASP A 145 -9.45 2.95 22.05
N ARG A 146 -9.38 1.68 21.62
CA ARG A 146 -8.77 1.30 20.34
C ARG A 146 -9.53 1.95 19.18
N ILE A 147 -10.86 1.86 19.18
CA ILE A 147 -11.69 2.37 18.09
C ILE A 147 -11.52 3.88 17.94
N SER A 148 -11.61 4.63 19.04
CA SER A 148 -11.46 6.09 19.02
C SER A 148 -10.05 6.50 18.58
N ALA A 149 -9.02 5.84 19.10
CA ALA A 149 -7.64 6.16 18.73
C ALA A 149 -7.34 5.80 17.25
N THR A 150 -7.84 4.66 16.75
CA THR A 150 -7.73 4.31 15.34
C THR A 150 -8.53 5.28 14.45
N ALA A 151 -9.70 5.74 14.88
CA ALA A 151 -10.49 6.72 14.12
C ALA A 151 -9.74 8.06 13.94
N LEU A 152 -9.10 8.55 15.00
CA LEU A 152 -8.26 9.75 14.93
C LEU A 152 -7.07 9.55 13.99
N ALA A 153 -6.38 8.42 14.11
CA ALA A 153 -5.25 8.10 13.25
C ALA A 153 -5.66 7.98 11.77
N LEU A 154 -6.81 7.34 11.48
CA LEU A 154 -7.36 7.27 10.13
C LEU A 154 -7.74 8.65 9.59
N ALA A 155 -8.24 9.56 10.44
CA ALA A 155 -8.51 10.94 10.03
C ALA A 155 -7.23 11.66 9.61
N THR A 156 -6.14 11.50 10.37
CA THR A 156 -4.81 12.02 10.00
C THR A 156 -4.32 11.42 8.67
N LEU A 157 -4.42 10.11 8.46
CA LEU A 157 -3.99 9.51 7.18
C LEU A 157 -4.81 10.05 6.00
N LYS A 158 -6.12 10.20 6.19
CA LYS A 158 -7.05 10.68 5.14
C LYS A 158 -6.86 12.15 4.78
N SER A 159 -6.21 12.96 5.62
CA SER A 159 -5.86 14.34 5.23
C SER A 159 -4.72 14.41 4.22
N HIS A 160 -3.95 13.32 4.05
CA HIS A 160 -2.89 13.23 3.03
C HIS A 160 -3.38 12.53 1.76
N THR A 161 -4.09 11.40 1.90
CA THR A 161 -4.52 10.58 0.76
C THR A 161 -5.79 9.79 1.04
N MET A 162 -6.59 9.59 -0.01
CA MET A 162 -7.75 8.70 0.02
C MET A 162 -7.41 7.27 -0.43
N LEU A 163 -6.19 7.04 -0.91
CA LEU A 163 -5.68 5.74 -1.37
C LEU A 163 -5.23 4.91 -0.17
N LEU A 164 -6.20 4.55 0.67
CA LEU A 164 -5.98 3.95 1.98
C LEU A 164 -6.72 2.61 2.08
N ALA A 165 -5.98 1.55 2.41
CA ALA A 165 -6.55 0.22 2.64
C ALA A 165 -6.02 -0.41 3.93
N TRP A 166 -6.74 -1.42 4.44
CA TRP A 166 -6.34 -2.18 5.62
C TRP A 166 -6.37 -3.68 5.33
N LEU A 167 -5.25 -4.36 5.49
CA LEU A 167 -5.15 -5.82 5.36
C LEU A 167 -5.16 -6.48 6.74
N ASN A 168 -6.24 -7.22 7.02
CA ASN A 168 -6.43 -7.90 8.30
C ASN A 168 -6.11 -9.40 8.18
N PRO A 169 -5.17 -9.96 8.96
CA PRO A 169 -4.82 -11.38 8.90
C PRO A 169 -5.95 -12.32 9.34
N MET A 170 -7.00 -11.78 9.95
CA MET A 170 -8.16 -12.52 10.41
C MET A 170 -9.24 -12.58 9.32
N PRO A 171 -9.91 -13.73 9.12
CA PRO A 171 -11.03 -13.82 8.19
C PRO A 171 -12.19 -12.94 8.66
N ARG A 172 -12.96 -12.37 7.72
CA ARG A 172 -14.06 -11.41 7.98
C ARG A 172 -15.04 -11.87 9.06
N VAL A 173 -15.34 -13.17 9.12
CA VAL A 173 -16.23 -13.75 10.14
C VAL A 173 -15.75 -13.49 11.57
N ARG A 174 -14.43 -13.45 11.80
CA ARG A 174 -13.83 -13.19 13.12
C ARG A 174 -13.82 -11.72 13.51
N TRP A 175 -14.20 -10.81 12.62
CA TRP A 175 -14.27 -9.39 12.96
C TRP A 175 -15.52 -9.08 13.78
N ARG A 176 -16.61 -9.85 13.59
CA ARG A 176 -17.89 -9.66 14.30
C ARG A 176 -17.70 -9.67 15.82
N GLY A 177 -18.26 -8.69 16.50
CA GLY A 177 -18.17 -8.56 17.96
C GLY A 177 -16.81 -8.07 18.47
N SER A 178 -15.92 -7.59 17.58
CA SER A 178 -14.62 -7.02 17.94
C SER A 178 -14.46 -5.58 17.44
N SER A 179 -13.42 -4.88 17.90
CA SER A 179 -13.07 -3.56 17.37
C SER A 179 -12.90 -3.53 15.85
N ALA A 180 -12.44 -4.63 15.23
CA ALA A 180 -12.24 -4.73 13.79
C ALA A 180 -13.54 -4.53 12.99
N GLN A 181 -14.69 -4.97 13.51
CA GLN A 181 -15.99 -4.76 12.86
C GLN A 181 -16.30 -3.26 12.70
N ILE A 182 -16.00 -2.46 13.74
CA ILE A 182 -16.28 -1.02 13.73
C ILE A 182 -15.23 -0.27 12.90
N ILE A 183 -13.97 -0.65 13.02
CA ILE A 183 -12.88 -0.06 12.23
C ILE A 183 -13.07 -0.33 10.73
N ALA A 184 -13.56 -1.51 10.35
CA ALA A 184 -13.86 -1.86 8.95
C ALA A 184 -14.96 -0.98 8.31
N GLY A 185 -15.78 -0.28 9.11
CA GLY A 185 -16.73 0.72 8.60
C GLY A 185 -16.09 2.08 8.29
N GLN A 186 -14.83 2.30 8.66
CA GLN A 186 -14.14 3.58 8.52
C GLN A 186 -13.04 3.55 7.45
N VAL A 187 -12.60 2.37 7.03
CA VAL A 187 -11.53 2.17 6.04
C VAL A 187 -11.80 0.87 5.28
N ALA A 188 -11.39 0.80 4.02
CA ALA A 188 -11.51 -0.40 3.19
C ALA A 188 -10.65 -1.54 3.77
N MET A 189 -11.25 -2.31 4.68
CA MET A 189 -10.60 -3.44 5.33
C MET A 189 -10.87 -4.73 4.56
N GLN A 190 -9.80 -5.43 4.21
CA GLN A 190 -9.79 -6.68 3.46
C GLN A 190 -9.12 -7.80 4.27
N PRO A 191 -9.62 -9.05 4.22
CA PRO A 191 -8.92 -10.18 4.79
C PRO A 191 -7.62 -10.46 4.02
N MET A 192 -6.58 -10.89 4.72
CA MET A 192 -5.28 -11.25 4.14
C MET A 192 -5.36 -12.59 3.41
N GLN A 193 -5.97 -12.58 2.23
CA GLN A 193 -6.10 -13.70 1.29
C GLN A 193 -6.00 -13.15 -0.14
N ALA A 194 -5.82 -14.00 -1.16
CA ALA A 194 -5.63 -13.57 -2.55
C ALA A 194 -6.61 -12.47 -3.01
N ASP A 195 -7.92 -12.73 -2.94
CA ASP A 195 -8.94 -11.75 -3.37
C ASP A 195 -8.91 -10.47 -2.51
N GLY A 196 -8.65 -10.61 -1.21
CA GLY A 196 -8.58 -9.46 -0.31
C GLY A 196 -7.35 -8.59 -0.58
N MET A 197 -6.24 -9.19 -0.99
CA MET A 197 -5.05 -8.48 -1.44
C MET A 197 -5.34 -7.72 -2.74
N SER A 198 -5.96 -8.37 -3.73
CA SER A 198 -6.35 -7.70 -4.98
C SER A 198 -7.28 -6.51 -4.73
N ASN A 199 -8.35 -6.71 -3.95
CA ASN A 199 -9.27 -5.63 -3.58
C ASN A 199 -8.58 -4.49 -2.81
N ALA A 200 -7.59 -4.80 -1.98
CA ALA A 200 -6.80 -3.78 -1.31
C ALA A 200 -5.98 -2.98 -2.34
N ILE A 201 -5.34 -3.62 -3.32
CA ILE A 201 -4.63 -2.91 -4.39
C ILE A 201 -5.57 -2.04 -5.22
N ASP A 202 -6.78 -2.50 -5.55
CA ASP A 202 -7.79 -1.69 -6.26
C ASP A 202 -8.09 -0.39 -5.51
N GLN A 203 -8.29 -0.48 -4.18
CA GLN A 203 -8.47 0.70 -3.33
C GLN A 203 -7.25 1.63 -3.38
N LEU A 204 -6.04 1.09 -3.31
CA LEU A 204 -4.79 1.87 -3.36
C LEU A 204 -4.54 2.48 -4.75
N ARG A 205 -5.21 2.00 -5.79
CA ARG A 205 -5.21 2.58 -7.14
C ARG A 205 -6.35 3.57 -7.37
N GLY A 206 -7.26 3.75 -6.41
CA GLY A 206 -8.45 4.59 -6.55
C GLY A 206 -9.54 3.95 -7.42
N GLN A 207 -9.57 2.61 -7.50
CA GLN A 207 -10.48 1.83 -8.32
C GLN A 207 -11.55 1.07 -7.50
N GLY A 208 -11.56 1.25 -6.17
CA GLY A 208 -12.45 0.59 -5.22
C GLY A 208 -13.63 1.42 -4.74
#